data_AF-A0A4P6MAB7-F1
#
_entry.id   AF-A0A4P6MAB7-F1
#
_cell.length_a   1.000
_cell.length_b   1.000
_cell.length_c   1.000
_cell.angle_alpha   90.00
_cell.angle_beta   90.00
_cell.angle_gamma   90.00
#
_symmetry.space_group_name_H-M   'P 1'
#
loop_
_entity.id
_entity.type
_entity.pdbx_description
1 polymer ?
#
loop_
_entity_poly.entity_id
_entity_poly.type
_entity_poly.pdbx_seq_one_letter_code
_entity_poly.pdbx_strand_id
1 'polypeptide(L)'
;MAFGMVAYSGMSPLGYINFEHCSEQTRYQVDQEVKKIVDECYKTSKELLITNKTLVEKITKALLEKDTLNQKEVYSLDEKNQTPTKSKAKSKPKITTTK
;
A
#
# COMPACT_ATOMS: atom_id res chain seq x y z
N MET A 1 -6.56 0.77 -6.63
CA MET A 1 -7.62 0.27 -7.54
C MET A 1 -8.72 -0.37 -6.70
N ALA A 2 -9.57 0.43 -6.05
CA ALA A 2 -10.68 -0.08 -5.22
C ALA A 2 -11.90 -0.47 -6.08
N PHE A 3 -12.22 0.31 -7.12
CA PHE A 3 -13.32 0.01 -8.06
C PHE A 3 -13.18 -1.36 -8.72
N GLY A 4 -11.97 -1.70 -9.20
CA GLY A 4 -11.72 -3.01 -9.83
C GLY A 4 -11.88 -4.19 -8.86
N MET A 5 -11.55 -4.00 -7.58
CA MET A 5 -11.74 -5.01 -6.54
C MET A 5 -13.23 -5.30 -6.32
N VAL A 6 -14.06 -4.26 -6.31
CA VAL A 6 -15.50 -4.37 -6.06
C VAL A 6 -16.26 -4.85 -7.31
N ALA A 7 -15.98 -4.28 -8.49
CA ALA A 7 -16.76 -4.56 -9.69
C ALA A 7 -16.31 -5.84 -10.43
N TYR A 8 -15.00 -6.07 -10.55
CA TYR A 8 -14.48 -7.11 -11.45
C TYR A 8 -13.88 -8.32 -10.74
N SER A 9 -13.36 -8.14 -9.53
CA SER A 9 -12.69 -9.21 -8.79
C SER A 9 -13.57 -9.93 -7.78
N GLY A 10 -14.81 -9.48 -7.58
CA GLY A 10 -15.71 -10.06 -6.58
C GLY A 10 -15.19 -9.99 -5.14
N MET A 11 -14.27 -9.06 -4.86
CA MET A 11 -13.69 -8.86 -3.52
C MET A 11 -14.55 -7.91 -2.68
N SER A 12 -15.86 -8.07 -2.76
CA SER A 12 -16.87 -7.37 -1.98
C SER A 12 -18.05 -8.32 -1.78
N PRO A 13 -18.84 -8.19 -0.69
CA PRO A 13 -20.08 -8.96 -0.49
C PRO A 13 -21.07 -8.89 -1.67
N LEU A 14 -20.89 -7.95 -2.60
CA LEU A 14 -21.66 -7.83 -3.82
C LEU A 14 -21.32 -8.86 -4.92
N GLY A 15 -20.20 -9.58 -4.80
CA GLY A 15 -19.78 -10.60 -5.78
C GLY A 15 -19.34 -10.02 -7.13
N TYR A 16 -19.38 -10.84 -8.18
CA TYR A 16 -19.02 -10.39 -9.53
C TYR A 16 -20.17 -9.60 -10.17
N ILE A 17 -19.94 -8.33 -10.49
CA ILE A 17 -20.97 -7.45 -11.06
C ILE A 17 -20.55 -7.01 -12.46
N ASN A 18 -21.42 -7.24 -13.44
CA ASN A 18 -21.30 -6.57 -14.73
C ASN A 18 -21.79 -5.13 -14.61
N PHE A 19 -20.87 -4.19 -14.37
CA PHE A 19 -21.20 -2.79 -14.11
C PHE A 19 -21.93 -2.09 -15.27
N GLU A 20 -21.74 -2.56 -16.52
CA GLU A 20 -22.41 -1.97 -17.70
C GLU A 20 -23.88 -2.38 -17.80
N HIS A 21 -24.27 -3.52 -17.23
CA HIS A 21 -25.63 -4.07 -17.32
C HIS A 21 -26.38 -4.11 -15.99
N CYS A 22 -25.81 -3.53 -14.91
CA CYS A 22 -26.44 -3.57 -13.60
C CYS A 22 -27.40 -2.40 -13.38
N SER A 23 -28.35 -2.60 -12.45
CA SER A 23 -29.32 -1.57 -12.08
C SER A 23 -28.65 -0.36 -11.42
N GLU A 24 -29.28 0.82 -11.47
CA GLU A 24 -28.77 2.02 -10.78
C GLU A 24 -28.57 1.78 -9.28
N GLN A 25 -29.45 1.00 -8.65
CA GLN A 25 -29.33 0.61 -7.25
C GLN A 25 -28.04 -0.20 -7.00
N THR A 26 -27.69 -1.11 -7.91
CA THR A 26 -26.45 -1.90 -7.81
C THR A 26 -25.22 -1.03 -8.02
N ARG A 27 -25.26 -0.07 -8.97
CA ARG A 27 -24.16 0.88 -9.19
C ARG A 27 -23.91 1.74 -7.97
N TYR A 28 -24.99 2.24 -7.34
CA TYR A 28 -24.90 2.97 -6.08
C TYR A 28 -24.24 2.14 -4.98
N GLN A 29 -24.59 0.85 -4.85
CA GLN A 29 -23.95 -0.04 -3.87
C GLN A 29 -22.45 -0.23 -4.15
N VAL A 30 -22.04 -0.34 -5.41
CA VAL A 30 -20.61 -0.41 -5.79
C VAL A 30 -19.88 0.85 -5.35
N ASP A 31 -20.43 2.03 -5.63
CA ASP A 31 -19.80 3.29 -5.24
C ASP A 31 -19.67 3.44 -3.71
N GLN A 32 -20.66 2.97 -2.96
CA GLN A 32 -20.59 2.95 -1.49
C GLN A 32 -19.47 2.03 -0.98
N GLU A 33 -19.34 0.83 -1.54
CA GLU A 33 -18.29 -0.12 -1.16
C GLU A 33 -16.89 0.40 -1.53
N VAL A 34 -16.75 1.03 -2.69
CA VAL A 34 -15.50 1.69 -3.10
C VAL A 34 -15.13 2.80 -2.11
N LYS A 35 -16.09 3.66 -1.75
CA LYS A 35 -15.86 4.72 -0.78
C LYS A 35 -15.43 4.17 0.57
N LYS A 36 -16.12 3.13 1.05
CA LYS A 36 -15.80 2.46 2.32
C LYS A 36 -14.37 1.93 2.34
N ILE A 37 -13.94 1.23 1.29
CA ILE A 37 -12.56 0.72 1.19
C ILE A 37 -11.54 1.87 1.22
N VAL A 38 -11.80 2.95 0.48
CA VAL A 38 -10.91 4.11 0.46
C VAL A 38 -10.81 4.77 1.84
N ASP A 39 -11.95 4.95 2.53
CA ASP A 39 -12.01 5.54 3.86
C ASP A 39 -11.28 4.65 4.90
N GLU A 40 -11.45 3.33 4.84
CA GLU A 40 -10.75 2.38 5.70
C GLU A 40 -9.23 2.40 5.47
N CYS A 41 -8.79 2.39 4.21
CA CYS A 41 -7.37 2.50 3.87
C CYS A 41 -6.79 3.85 4.31
N TYR A 42 -7.54 4.95 4.15
CA TYR A 42 -7.12 6.27 4.61
C TYR A 42 -6.97 6.31 6.14
N LYS A 43 -7.97 5.81 6.86
CA LYS A 43 -7.94 5.76 8.33
C LYS A 43 -6.78 4.93 8.83
N THR A 44 -6.61 3.72 8.31
CA THR A 44 -5.51 2.81 8.67
C THR A 44 -4.16 3.48 8.40
N SER A 45 -4.00 4.10 7.23
CA SER A 45 -2.76 4.78 6.85
C SER A 45 -2.47 5.97 7.77
N LYS A 46 -3.50 6.77 8.09
CA LYS A 46 -3.40 7.91 9.01
C LYS A 46 -3.04 7.46 10.42
N GLU A 47 -3.68 6.41 10.94
CA GLU A 47 -3.37 5.83 12.24
C GLU A 47 -1.94 5.30 12.29
N LEU A 48 -1.47 4.63 11.23
CA LEU A 48 -0.10 4.13 11.12
C LEU A 48 0.93 5.27 11.11
N LEU A 49 0.64 6.37 10.39
CA LEU A 49 1.50 7.55 10.38
C LEU A 49 1.52 8.28 11.73
N ILE A 50 0.38 8.39 12.41
CA ILE A 50 0.29 9.02 13.74
C ILE A 50 1.02 8.17 14.79
N THR A 51 0.82 6.85 14.77
CA THR A 51 1.47 5.91 15.69
C THR A 51 2.98 5.95 15.54
N ASN A 52 3.47 6.13 14.31
CA ASN A 52 4.90 6.22 13.99
C ASN A 52 5.37 7.67 13.76
N LYS A 53 4.67 8.67 14.32
CA LYS A 53 4.98 10.09 14.08
C LYS A 53 6.45 10.44 14.36
N THR A 54 7.02 9.89 15.43
CA THR A 54 8.43 10.09 15.79
C THR A 54 9.38 9.58 14.70
N LEU A 55 9.07 8.45 14.05
CA LEU A 55 9.86 7.93 12.94
C LEU A 55 9.74 8.82 11.71
N VAL A 56 8.52 9.24 11.38
CA VAL A 56 8.26 10.15 10.25
C VAL A 56 9.06 11.44 10.42
N GLU A 57 9.05 12.05 11.61
CA GLU A 57 9.83 13.25 11.91
C GLU A 57 11.34 13.04 11.75
N LYS A 58 11.87 11.88 12.17
CA LYS A 58 13.29 11.53 11.97
C LYS A 58 13.63 11.42 10.48
N ILE A 59 12.79 10.75 9.70
CA ILE A 59 12.99 10.63 8.24
C ILE A 59 12.93 12.00 7.58
N THR A 60 11.97 12.86 7.96
CA THR A 60 11.86 14.22 7.43
C THR A 60 13.09 15.07 7.75
N LYS A 61 13.61 15.01 8.98
CA LYS A 61 14.87 15.70 9.35
C LYS A 61 16.05 15.22 8.52
N ALA A 62 16.20 13.90 8.40
CA ALA A 62 17.29 13.33 7.64
C ALA A 62 17.21 13.65 6.13
N LEU A 63 16.00 13.77 5.56
CA LEU A 63 15.79 14.26 4.19
C LEU A 63 16.15 15.75 4.05
N LEU A 64 15.88 16.58 5.06
CA LEU A 64 16.26 17.99 5.05
C LEU A 64 17.78 18.17 5.03
N GLU A 65 18.54 17.25 5.64
CA GLU A 65 20.00 17.29 5.70
C GLU A 65 20.68 16.70 4.45
N LYS A 66 20.13 15.62 3.89
CA LYS A 66 20.81 14.83 2.84
C LYS A 66 20.15 14.87 1.45
N ASP A 67 18.99 15.50 1.32
CA ASP A 67 18.15 15.60 0.10
C ASP A 67 17.57 14.24 -0.36
N THR A 68 18.32 13.15 -0.19
CA THR A 68 17.96 11.77 -0.50
C THR A 68 18.37 10.83 0.64
N LEU A 69 17.57 9.78 0.86
CA LEU A 69 17.88 8.73 1.83
C LEU A 69 17.86 7.37 1.13
N ASN A 70 18.88 6.55 1.41
CA ASN A 70 18.87 5.17 0.95
C ASN A 70 18.12 4.26 1.93
N GLN A 71 17.65 3.11 1.45
CA GLN A 71 16.93 2.11 2.22
C GLN A 71 17.59 1.82 3.58
N LYS A 72 18.91 1.57 3.59
CA LYS A 72 19.67 1.27 4.82
C LYS A 72 19.63 2.40 5.84
N GLU A 73 19.67 3.66 5.38
CA GLU A 73 19.64 4.83 6.25
C GLU A 73 18.25 4.99 6.87
N VAL A 74 17.19 4.77 6.11
CA VAL A 74 15.81 4.78 6.63
C VAL A 74 15.62 3.71 7.70
N TYR A 75 16.10 2.48 7.47
CA TYR A 75 16.02 1.41 8.48
C TYR A 75 16.86 1.68 9.73
N SER A 76 18.01 2.36 9.59
CA SER A 76 18.82 2.77 10.75
C SER A 76 18.13 3.82 11.64
N LEU A 77 17.18 4.59 11.10
CA LEU A 77 16.38 5.56 11.87
C LEU A 77 15.25 4.89 12.65
N ASP A 78 14.88 3.66 12.30
CA ASP A 78 13.86 2.87 12.96
C ASP A 78 14.46 2.05 14.11
N GLU A 79 14.34 2.56 15.34
CA GLU A 79 14.90 1.93 16.53
C GLU A 79 14.18 0.62 16.92
N LYS A 80 12.97 0.38 16.39
CA LYS A 80 12.14 -0.81 16.71
C LYS A 80 12.37 -2.00 15.77
N ASN A 81 12.78 -1.75 14.53
CA ASN A 81 13.08 -2.78 13.52
C ASN A 81 14.53 -2.68 13.05
N GLN A 82 15.48 -2.69 13.99
CA GLN A 82 16.87 -2.96 13.65
C GLN A 82 16.98 -4.38 13.10
N THR A 83 16.93 -4.51 11.77
CA THR A 83 17.28 -5.77 11.11
C THR A 83 18.73 -6.12 11.44
N PRO A 84 19.05 -7.39 11.74
CA PRO A 84 20.43 -7.80 11.84
C PRO A 84 21.06 -7.66 10.46
N THR A 85 21.92 -6.68 10.30
CA THR A 85 22.72 -6.49 9.10
C THR A 85 23.61 -7.72 8.87
N LYS A 86 23.30 -8.61 7.92
CA LYS A 86 24.31 -9.37 7.11
C LYS A 86 23.77 -9.82 5.72
N SER A 87 24.38 -9.25 4.67
CA SER A 87 24.85 -9.85 3.41
C SER A 87 23.90 -10.60 2.44
N LYS A 88 23.76 -10.07 1.20
CA LYS A 88 23.91 -10.72 -0.14
C LYS A 88 23.36 -9.75 -1.22
N ALA A 89 24.18 -9.08 -2.03
CA ALA A 89 24.87 -9.58 -3.22
C ALA A 89 23.93 -10.23 -4.27
N LYS A 90 23.62 -9.46 -5.33
CA LYS A 90 23.27 -9.82 -6.72
C LYS A 90 22.51 -11.13 -6.99
N SER A 91 21.31 -10.99 -7.55
CA SER A 91 20.91 -11.75 -8.75
C SER A 91 19.71 -11.11 -9.45
N LYS A 92 19.98 -10.60 -10.66
CA LYS A 92 19.01 -10.24 -11.70
C LYS A 92 18.05 -11.43 -11.92
N PRO A 93 16.72 -11.24 -12.05
CA PRO A 93 15.87 -12.29 -12.59
C PRO A 93 16.25 -12.51 -14.06
N LYS A 94 16.97 -13.60 -14.28
CA LYS A 94 17.25 -14.22 -15.58
C LYS A 94 15.90 -14.66 -16.14
N ILE A 95 15.34 -13.93 -17.10
CA ILE A 95 14.29 -14.48 -17.96
C ILE A 95 14.99 -15.56 -18.79
N THR A 96 14.72 -16.82 -18.49
CA THR A 96 15.15 -17.97 -19.29
C THR A 96 13.95 -18.89 -19.42
N THR A 97 13.35 -18.79 -20.60
CA THR A 97 12.82 -19.85 -21.48
C THR A 97 12.56 -21.23 -20.88
N THR A 98 11.44 -21.80 -21.33
CA THR A 98 11.19 -23.23 -21.65
C THR A 98 10.32 -23.98 -20.64
N LYS A 99 9.05 -24.23 -20.98
CA LYS A 99 8.63 -25.50 -21.62
C LYS A 99 7.26 -25.36 -22.25
#